data_AF-A0AAD5K4Z3-F1
#
_entry.id   AF-A0AAD5K4Z3-F1
#
_cell.length_a   1.000
_cell.length_b   1.000
_cell.length_c   1.000
_cell.angle_alpha   90.00
_cell.angle_beta   90.00
_cell.angle_gamma   90.00
#
_symmetry.space_group_name_H-M   'P 1'
#
loop_
_entity.id
_entity.type
_entity.pdbx_description
1 polymer ?
#
loop_
_entity_poly.entity_id
_entity_poly.type
_entity_poly.pdbx_seq_one_letter_code
_entity_poly.pdbx_strand_id
1 'polypeptide(L)'
;MDHTSVRTSGTVLSALLHQCTNSETDVEGFLMGTTATRSIGAIDDVSDQSSDTTEQLTIIEGHCICRARFYNAQGQIDVETLYNQLGDKKSSVVGYFRFRRQSVLMLSVREGALIDNLNAVLPQFRGMAIVTASLVEENDASTHAHDIAFWDADRKYSCLPTICSFHYINESCNIEWY
;
A
#
# COMPACT_ATOMS: atom_id res chain seq x y z
N MET A 1 1.68 -19.18 -11.08
CA MET A 1 1.37 -18.64 -9.73
C MET A 1 1.55 -17.15 -9.82
N ASP A 2 0.50 -16.36 -9.62
CA ASP A 2 0.58 -14.93 -9.92
C ASP A 2 1.31 -14.18 -8.80
N HIS A 3 2.42 -13.52 -9.12
CA HIS A 3 3.22 -12.76 -8.16
C HIS A 3 2.70 -11.33 -8.07
N THR A 4 2.19 -10.91 -6.91
CA THR A 4 1.75 -9.52 -6.71
C THR A 4 2.68 -8.84 -5.72
N SER A 5 3.17 -7.65 -6.09
CA SER A 5 4.01 -6.83 -5.23
C SER A 5 3.63 -5.35 -5.32
N VAL A 6 3.99 -4.62 -4.27
CA VAL A 6 3.80 -3.17 -4.20
C VAL A 6 5.16 -2.51 -4.23
N ARG A 7 5.33 -1.47 -5.05
CA ARG A 7 6.55 -0.67 -5.12
C ARG A 7 6.25 0.78 -4.78
N THR A 8 7.12 1.37 -3.97
CA THR A 8 7.12 2.81 -3.69
C THR A 8 8.54 3.34 -3.79
N SER A 9 8.72 4.60 -4.15
CA SER A 9 10.02 5.24 -4.01
C SER A 9 10.29 5.59 -2.54
N GLY A 10 11.57 5.67 -2.18
CA GLY A 10 11.98 6.18 -0.86
C GLY A 10 11.53 7.62 -0.61
N THR A 11 11.43 8.45 -1.65
CA THR A 11 10.94 9.84 -1.53
C THR A 11 9.45 9.90 -1.17
N VAL A 12 8.61 9.08 -1.80
CA VAL A 12 7.17 9.01 -1.51
C VAL A 12 6.94 8.47 -0.10
N LEU A 13 7.64 7.39 0.25
CA LEU A 13 7.55 6.80 1.59
C LEU A 13 7.98 7.81 2.67
N SER A 14 9.10 8.50 2.47
CA SER A 14 9.58 9.52 3.41
C SER A 14 8.62 10.69 3.55
N ALA A 15 8.04 11.17 2.43
CA ALA A 15 7.05 12.24 2.44
C ALA A 15 5.76 11.82 3.17
N LEU A 16 5.32 10.58 3.00
CA LEU A 16 4.19 10.00 3.71
C LEU A 16 4.47 9.93 5.22
N LEU A 17 5.59 9.33 5.62
CA LEU A 17 5.98 9.22 7.03
C LEU A 17 6.12 10.59 7.70
N HIS A 18 6.74 11.56 7.03
CA HIS A 18 6.85 12.93 7.53
C HIS A 18 5.48 13.57 7.79
N GLN A 19 4.50 13.39 6.89
CA GLN A 19 3.14 13.88 7.11
C GLN A 19 2.44 13.17 8.27
N CYS A 20 2.59 11.85 8.37
CA CYS A 20 2.02 11.05 9.46
C CYS A 20 2.58 11.47 10.83
N THR A 21 3.89 11.66 10.93
CA THR A 21 4.57 12.04 12.19
C THR A 21 4.19 13.45 12.64
N ASN A 22 4.00 14.39 11.71
CA ASN A 22 3.59 15.76 12.03
C ASN A 22 2.11 15.92 12.40
N SER A 23 1.29 14.90 12.20
CA SER A 23 -0.10 14.93 12.64
C SER A 23 -0.22 14.69 14.14
N GLU A 24 -1.09 15.41 14.83
CA GLU A 24 -1.38 15.14 16.24
C GLU A 24 -2.26 13.88 16.43
N THR A 25 -3.02 13.52 15.39
CA THR A 25 -3.99 12.42 15.41
C THR A 25 -3.69 11.37 14.35
N ASP A 26 -4.38 10.24 14.41
CA ASP A 26 -4.45 9.28 13.30
C ASP A 26 -4.78 9.99 11.98
N VAL A 27 -4.09 9.59 10.92
CA VAL A 27 -4.25 10.16 9.58
C VAL A 27 -4.71 9.08 8.63
N GLU A 28 -5.53 9.44 7.66
CA GLU A 28 -5.94 8.56 6.59
C GLU A 28 -5.91 9.29 5.26
N GLY A 29 -5.76 8.55 4.17
CA GLY A 29 -5.61 9.15 2.86
C GLY A 29 -5.48 8.13 1.74
N PHE A 30 -5.33 8.62 0.51
CA PHE A 30 -5.27 7.80 -0.68
C PHE A 30 -3.84 7.68 -1.19
N LEU A 31 -3.52 6.51 -1.73
CA LEU A 31 -2.29 6.21 -2.43
C LEU A 31 -2.55 6.32 -3.93
N MET A 32 -1.72 7.12 -4.60
CA MET A 32 -1.84 7.45 -6.02
C MET A 32 -0.72 6.77 -6.79
N GLY A 33 -1.03 6.30 -7.99
CA GLY A 33 -0.04 5.74 -8.91
C GLY A 33 -0.68 4.90 -9.99
N THR A 34 -0.03 3.79 -10.36
CA THR A 34 -0.44 2.95 -11.47
C THR A 34 -0.30 1.46 -11.15
N THR A 35 -1.09 0.64 -11.83
CA THR A 35 -0.97 -0.83 -11.76
C THR A 35 -0.52 -1.36 -13.11
N ALA A 36 0.56 -2.14 -13.12
CA ALA A 36 1.12 -2.76 -14.31
C ALA A 36 1.05 -4.29 -14.18
N THR A 37 0.71 -4.96 -15.27
CA THR A 37 0.75 -6.43 -15.35
C THR A 37 1.85 -6.82 -16.32
N ARG A 38 2.77 -7.68 -15.88
CA ARG A 38 3.90 -8.18 -16.67
C ARG A 38 3.79 -9.69 -16.76
N SER A 39 3.72 -10.22 -17.98
CA SER A 39 3.89 -11.66 -18.21
C SER A 39 5.38 -11.98 -18.34
N ILE A 40 5.87 -12.89 -17.52
CA ILE A 40 7.22 -13.44 -17.59
C ILE A 40 7.09 -14.86 -18.12
N GLY A 41 7.55 -15.08 -19.35
CA GLY A 41 7.74 -16.42 -19.88
C GLY A 41 9.04 -16.97 -19.33
N ALA A 42 8.96 -18.01 -18.49
CA ALA A 42 10.12 -18.81 -18.14
C ALA A 42 10.27 -19.95 -19.16
N ILE A 43 11.46 -20.04 -19.76
CA ILE A 43 11.86 -21.17 -20.61
C ILE A 43 12.64 -22.11 -19.69
N ASP A 44 12.07 -23.26 -19.38
CA ASP A 44 12.74 -24.29 -18.58
C ASP A 44 13.42 -25.32 -19.50
N ASP A 45 14.70 -25.62 -19.26
CA ASP A 45 15.49 -26.60 -20.04
C ASP A 45 15.01 -28.07 -19.87
N VAL A 46 14.05 -28.31 -18.98
CA VAL A 46 13.57 -29.66 -18.59
C VAL A 46 12.24 -30.04 -19.27
N SER A 47 11.50 -29.10 -19.86
CA SER A 47 10.26 -29.40 -20.57
C SER A 47 9.91 -28.33 -21.62
N ASP A 48 9.39 -28.74 -22.79
CA ASP A 48 8.88 -27.87 -23.86
C ASP A 48 7.65 -27.01 -23.46
N GLN A 49 7.34 -26.90 -22.16
CA GLN A 49 6.24 -26.10 -21.63
C GLN A 49 6.78 -24.75 -21.15
N SER A 50 6.43 -23.67 -21.86
CA SER A 50 6.61 -22.31 -21.37
C SER A 50 5.67 -22.08 -20.19
N SER A 51 6.22 -21.89 -18.98
CA SER A 51 5.40 -21.47 -17.84
C SER A 51 5.25 -19.94 -17.88
N ASP A 52 4.12 -19.47 -18.41
CA ASP A 52 3.78 -18.04 -18.39
C ASP A 52 3.34 -17.66 -16.97
N THR A 53 4.22 -16.96 -16.25
CA THR A 53 3.90 -16.42 -14.92
C THR A 53 3.48 -14.96 -15.06
N THR A 54 2.30 -14.61 -14.55
CA THR A 54 1.81 -13.24 -14.55
C THR A 54 2.21 -12.54 -13.25
N GLU A 55 2.98 -11.47 -13.37
CA GLU A 55 3.30 -10.57 -12.25
C GLU A 55 2.38 -9.35 -12.30
N GLN A 56 1.75 -9.02 -11.18
CA GLN A 56 0.98 -7.80 -11.01
C GLN A 56 1.73 -6.85 -10.07
N LEU A 57 2.03 -5.66 -10.58
CA LEU A 57 2.82 -4.66 -9.88
C LEU A 57 1.98 -3.43 -9.61
N THR A 58 1.87 -3.04 -8.34
CA THR A 58 1.27 -1.76 -7.94
C THR A 58 2.37 -0.76 -7.63
N ILE A 59 2.44 0.34 -8.37
CA ILE A 59 3.45 1.39 -8.20
C ILE A 59 2.78 2.59 -7.53
N ILE A 60 3.27 2.97 -6.35
CA ILE A 60 2.84 4.15 -5.61
C ILE A 60 3.77 5.31 -5.98
N GLU A 61 3.18 6.36 -6.55
CA GLU A 61 3.87 7.56 -7.04
C GLU A 61 3.63 8.78 -6.15
N GLY A 62 2.60 8.71 -5.29
CA GLY A 62 2.31 9.77 -4.33
C GLY A 62 1.13 9.42 -3.43
N HIS A 63 0.74 10.39 -2.61
CA HIS A 63 -0.37 10.25 -1.68
C HIS A 63 -1.12 11.57 -1.48
N CYS A 64 -2.34 11.49 -0.98
CA CYS A 64 -3.09 12.65 -0.51
C CYS A 64 -3.82 12.36 0.80
N ILE A 65 -3.81 13.31 1.72
CA ILE A 65 -4.54 13.21 2.98
C ILE A 65 -6.04 13.39 2.72
N CYS A 66 -6.84 12.57 3.37
CA CYS A 66 -8.29 12.68 3.34
C CYS A 66 -8.73 13.99 4.01
N ARG A 67 -9.49 14.82 3.31
CA ARG A 67 -9.94 16.14 3.80
C ARG A 67 -11.21 16.05 4.65
N ALA A 68 -12.05 15.08 4.33
CA ALA A 68 -13.33 14.87 4.96
C ALA A 68 -13.65 13.38 4.97
N ARG A 69 -14.16 12.90 6.10
CA ARG A 69 -14.58 11.52 6.25
C ARG A 69 -15.70 11.20 5.26
N PHE A 70 -15.45 10.20 4.41
CA PHE A 70 -16.37 9.78 3.34
C PHE A 70 -17.05 8.43 3.62
N TYR A 71 -16.91 7.89 4.84
CA TYR A 71 -17.46 6.59 5.16
C TYR A 71 -17.95 6.51 6.60
N ASN A 72 -18.97 5.69 6.82
CA ASN A 72 -19.62 5.55 8.13
C ASN A 72 -18.94 4.51 9.03
N ALA A 73 -19.52 4.24 10.21
CA ALA A 73 -18.96 3.27 11.16
C ALA A 73 -18.95 1.82 10.65
N GLN A 74 -19.83 1.50 9.68
CA GLN A 74 -19.92 0.18 9.05
C GLN A 74 -18.96 0.04 7.85
N GLY A 75 -18.20 1.09 7.51
CA GLY A 75 -17.31 1.10 6.35
C GLY A 75 -18.02 1.40 5.02
N GLN A 76 -19.31 1.76 5.05
CA GLN A 76 -20.05 2.12 3.83
C GLN A 76 -19.61 3.51 3.35
N ILE A 77 -19.45 3.63 2.03
CA ILE A 77 -18.90 4.83 1.38
C ILE A 77 -20.02 5.78 0.97
N ASP A 78 -19.87 7.04 1.35
CA ASP A 78 -20.50 8.18 0.72
C ASP A 78 -19.72 8.55 -0.56
N VAL A 79 -20.25 8.09 -1.69
CA VAL A 79 -19.63 8.25 -3.01
C VAL A 79 -19.53 9.71 -3.42
N GLU A 80 -20.48 10.55 -3.01
CA GLU A 80 -20.48 11.98 -3.33
C GLU A 80 -19.30 12.67 -2.65
N THR A 81 -19.16 12.48 -1.33
CA THR A 81 -18.02 13.03 -0.56
C THR A 81 -16.68 12.45 -1.04
N LEU A 82 -16.63 11.18 -1.42
CA LEU A 82 -15.43 10.54 -1.98
C LEU A 82 -15.02 11.16 -3.34
N TYR A 83 -15.97 11.35 -4.26
CA TYR A 83 -15.67 11.89 -5.58
C TYR A 83 -15.36 13.39 -5.53
N ASN A 84 -16.03 14.15 -4.67
CA ASN A 84 -15.75 15.57 -4.49
C ASN A 84 -14.32 15.82 -3.98
N GLN A 85 -13.79 14.95 -3.11
CA GLN A 85 -12.42 15.12 -2.61
C GLN A 85 -11.33 14.60 -3.57
N LEU A 86 -11.62 13.55 -4.35
CA LEU A 86 -10.68 12.98 -5.32
C LEU A 86 -10.64 13.76 -6.63
N GLY A 87 -11.78 14.31 -7.06
CA GLY A 87 -11.94 14.97 -8.35
C GLY A 87 -11.43 14.09 -9.50
N ASP A 88 -10.59 14.67 -10.36
CA ASP A 88 -10.04 13.97 -11.53
C ASP A 88 -9.00 12.90 -11.17
N LYS A 89 -8.49 12.89 -9.93
CA LYS A 89 -7.46 11.93 -9.47
C LYS A 89 -8.03 10.54 -9.14
N LYS A 90 -9.34 10.34 -9.25
CA LYS A 90 -9.99 9.05 -8.94
C LYS A 90 -9.40 7.87 -9.71
N SER A 91 -8.98 8.10 -10.95
CA SER A 91 -8.41 7.05 -11.81
C SER A 91 -7.00 6.67 -11.40
N SER A 92 -6.25 7.55 -10.74
CA SER A 92 -4.90 7.26 -10.25
C SER A 92 -4.90 6.65 -8.85
N VAL A 93 -6.05 6.46 -8.19
CA VAL A 93 -6.08 5.87 -6.85
C VAL A 93 -5.83 4.37 -6.96
N VAL A 94 -4.68 3.93 -6.43
CA VAL A 94 -4.29 2.52 -6.39
C VAL A 94 -4.47 1.91 -5.00
N GLY A 95 -4.62 2.73 -3.97
CA GLY A 95 -4.85 2.23 -2.63
C GLY A 95 -5.30 3.29 -1.64
N TYR A 96 -5.52 2.85 -0.42
CA TYR A 96 -5.81 3.70 0.73
C TYR A 96 -4.72 3.51 1.78
N PHE A 97 -4.50 4.47 2.66
CA PHE A 97 -3.62 4.26 3.81
C PHE A 97 -4.25 4.78 5.09
N ARG A 98 -3.91 4.11 6.19
CA ARG A 98 -4.28 4.53 7.54
C ARG A 98 -3.04 4.51 8.42
N PHE A 99 -2.74 5.66 8.98
CA PHE A 99 -1.72 5.85 9.99
C PHE A 99 -2.31 5.73 11.40
N ARG A 100 -1.67 4.93 12.25
CA ARG A 100 -2.06 4.73 13.65
C ARG A 100 -0.85 4.78 14.57
N ARG A 101 -1.03 5.32 15.78
CA ARG A 101 0.03 5.32 16.81
C ARG A 101 -0.20 4.19 17.81
N GLN A 102 0.89 3.57 18.26
CA GLN A 102 0.88 2.53 19.30
C GLN A 102 -0.15 1.42 19.01
N SER A 103 -0.25 0.99 17.75
CA SER A 103 -1.20 -0.01 17.28
C SER A 103 -0.47 -1.17 16.61
N VAL A 104 -1.13 -2.32 16.56
CA VAL A 104 -0.68 -3.47 15.78
C VAL A 104 -0.77 -3.18 14.27
N LEU A 105 0.17 -3.75 13.52
CA LEU A 105 0.22 -3.71 12.06
C LEU A 105 -0.73 -4.77 11.48
N MET A 106 -2.04 -4.62 11.75
CA MET A 106 -3.10 -5.49 11.22
C MET A 106 -4.36 -4.70 10.87
N LEU A 107 -5.11 -5.23 9.90
CA LEU A 107 -6.42 -4.70 9.55
C LEU A 107 -7.43 -4.95 10.68
N SER A 108 -8.25 -3.94 10.95
CA SER A 108 -9.48 -4.08 11.70
C SER A 108 -10.62 -4.57 10.81
N VAL A 109 -11.69 -5.09 11.42
CA VAL A 109 -12.90 -5.51 10.70
C VAL A 109 -13.50 -4.37 9.87
N ARG A 110 -13.48 -3.14 10.39
CA ARG A 110 -13.98 -1.96 9.68
C ARG A 110 -13.18 -1.65 8.43
N GLU A 111 -11.87 -1.84 8.49
CA GLU A 111 -10.99 -1.59 7.35
C GLU A 111 -11.12 -2.65 6.27
N GLY A 112 -11.36 -3.92 6.63
CA GLY A 112 -11.74 -4.95 5.65
C GLY A 112 -12.99 -4.54 4.86
N ALA A 113 -14.05 -4.12 5.56
CA ALA A 113 -15.27 -3.63 4.90
C ALA A 113 -15.02 -2.37 4.04
N LEU A 114 -14.14 -1.47 4.49
CA LEU A 114 -13.78 -0.28 3.71
C LEU A 114 -13.01 -0.64 2.44
N ILE A 115 -12.09 -1.61 2.51
CA ILE A 115 -11.35 -2.12 1.34
C ILE A 115 -12.31 -2.66 0.30
N ASP A 116 -13.28 -3.49 0.70
CA ASP A 116 -14.27 -4.06 -0.22
C ASP A 116 -15.10 -2.98 -0.90
N ASN A 117 -15.59 -2.01 -0.11
CA ASN A 117 -16.41 -0.92 -0.64
C ASN A 117 -15.59 0.00 -1.55
N LEU A 118 -14.31 0.27 -1.23
CA LEU A 118 -13.44 1.08 -2.08
C LEU A 118 -13.12 0.36 -3.39
N ASN A 119 -12.86 -0.95 -3.34
CA ASN A 119 -12.61 -1.77 -4.53
C ASN A 119 -13.82 -1.78 -5.49
N ALA A 120 -15.04 -1.74 -4.94
CA ALA A 120 -16.26 -1.67 -5.74
C ALA A 120 -16.47 -0.31 -6.44
N VAL A 121 -15.91 0.77 -5.90
CA VAL A 121 -16.16 2.15 -6.38
C VAL A 121 -14.99 2.70 -7.20
N LEU A 122 -13.75 2.30 -6.90
CA LEU A 122 -12.54 2.82 -7.52
C LEU A 122 -11.90 1.77 -8.45
N PRO A 123 -11.75 2.06 -9.76
CA PRO A 123 -11.41 1.05 -10.76
C PRO A 123 -9.99 0.51 -10.68
N GLN A 124 -9.04 1.30 -10.18
CA GLN A 124 -7.62 0.91 -10.07
C GLN A 124 -7.22 0.55 -8.64
N PHE A 125 -8.18 0.49 -7.72
CA PHE A 125 -7.89 0.20 -6.32
C PHE A 125 -7.37 -1.22 -6.16
N ARG A 126 -6.35 -1.38 -5.30
CA ARG A 126 -5.69 -2.66 -5.02
C ARG A 126 -5.65 -3.01 -3.55
N GLY A 127 -5.95 -2.07 -2.66
CA GLY A 127 -5.97 -2.39 -1.23
C GLY A 127 -5.54 -1.24 -0.35
N MET A 128 -5.06 -1.58 0.85
CA MET A 128 -4.82 -0.62 1.90
C MET A 128 -3.48 -0.82 2.58
N ALA A 129 -2.77 0.28 2.84
CA ALA A 129 -1.60 0.30 3.68
C ALA A 129 -1.94 0.67 5.13
N ILE A 130 -1.41 -0.08 6.09
CA ILE A 130 -1.34 0.38 7.49
C ILE A 130 0.06 0.87 7.73
N VAL A 131 0.14 2.07 8.29
CA VAL A 131 1.38 2.67 8.75
C VAL A 131 1.26 2.82 10.26
N THR A 132 2.20 2.28 11.01
CA THR A 132 2.23 2.41 12.46
C THR A 132 3.44 3.20 12.92
N ALA A 133 3.29 3.95 14.01
CA ALA A 133 4.40 4.51 14.75
C ALA A 133 4.31 4.05 16.21
N SER A 134 5.37 3.46 16.72
CA SER A 134 5.46 2.97 18.10
C SER A 134 6.75 3.43 18.76
N LEU A 135 6.69 3.58 20.08
CA LEU A 135 7.86 3.68 20.93
C LEU A 135 8.28 2.25 21.29
N VAL A 136 9.54 1.91 21.05
CA VAL A 136 10.04 0.56 21.33
C VAL A 136 10.11 0.32 22.84
N GLU A 137 10.42 1.38 23.61
CA GLU A 137 10.36 1.38 25.06
C GLU A 137 9.45 2.52 25.53
N GLU A 138 8.45 2.21 26.36
CA GLU A 138 7.48 3.22 26.84
C GLU A 138 8.10 4.24 27.81
N ASN A 139 9.17 3.84 28.50
CA ASN A 139 9.86 4.66 29.52
C ASN A 139 11.07 5.43 28.97
N ASP A 140 11.52 5.13 27.75
CA ASP A 140 12.60 5.85 27.08
C ASP A 140 12.22 6.11 25.62
N ALA A 141 11.91 7.37 25.31
CA ALA A 141 11.53 7.81 23.96
C ALA A 141 12.73 7.96 23.01
N SER A 142 13.83 7.23 23.27
CA SER A 142 15.05 7.27 22.48
C SER A 142 14.93 6.49 21.17
N THR A 143 14.05 5.49 21.11
CA THR A 143 13.87 4.62 19.93
C THR A 143 12.42 4.63 19.43
N HIS A 144 12.25 5.07 18.19
CA HIS A 144 10.97 5.07 17.47
C HIS A 144 11.00 4.05 16.34
N ALA A 145 9.93 3.27 16.21
CA ALA A 145 9.74 2.34 15.10
C ALA A 145 8.59 2.78 14.22
N HIS A 146 8.79 2.70 12.90
CA HIS A 146 7.77 2.93 11.89
C HIS A 146 7.63 1.68 11.04
N ASP A 147 6.46 1.06 11.09
CA ASP A 147 6.17 -0.13 10.29
C ASP A 147 5.12 0.19 9.22
N ILE A 148 5.26 -0.48 8.07
CA ILE A 148 4.33 -0.36 6.96
C ILE A 148 4.06 -1.75 6.39
N ALA A 149 2.79 -2.02 6.13
CA ALA A 149 2.35 -3.20 5.40
C ALA A 149 1.21 -2.83 4.46
N PHE A 150 1.07 -3.56 3.37
CA PHE A 150 0.03 -3.35 2.38
C PHE A 150 -0.81 -4.63 2.26
N TRP A 151 -2.13 -4.48 2.40
CA TRP A 151 -3.08 -5.58 2.31
C TRP A 151 -3.85 -5.50 0.99
N ASP A 152 -3.84 -6.59 0.25
CA ASP A 152 -4.47 -6.70 -1.06
C ASP A 152 -5.99 -6.87 -0.97
N ALA A 153 -6.74 -6.15 -1.79
CA ALA A 153 -8.19 -6.27 -1.87
C ALA A 153 -8.61 -7.57 -2.56
N ASP A 154 -7.92 -7.96 -3.63
CA ASP A 154 -8.36 -9.06 -4.49
C ASP A 154 -8.03 -10.44 -3.89
N ARG A 155 -6.97 -10.54 -3.08
CA ARG A 155 -6.47 -11.79 -2.47
C ARG A 155 -6.87 -11.96 -1.00
N LYS A 156 -8.11 -11.62 -0.64
CA LYS A 156 -8.67 -11.78 0.71
C LYS A 156 -7.79 -11.14 1.81
N TYR A 157 -7.28 -9.94 1.56
CA TYR A 157 -6.43 -9.21 2.50
C TYR A 157 -5.12 -9.93 2.83
N SER A 158 -4.50 -10.56 1.83
CA SER A 158 -3.13 -11.04 2.00
C SER A 158 -2.17 -9.86 2.11
N CYS A 159 -1.21 -9.94 3.03
CA CYS A 159 -0.16 -8.94 3.16
C CYS A 159 0.81 -9.10 1.99
N LEU A 160 0.97 -8.04 1.19
CA LEU A 160 1.84 -8.04 0.02
C LEU A 160 3.25 -7.59 0.38
N PRO A 161 4.28 -8.15 -0.28
CA PRO A 161 5.62 -7.61 -0.19
C PRO A 161 5.64 -6.18 -0.73
N THR A 162 6.04 -5.24 0.14
CA THR A 162 6.19 -3.83 -0.22
C THR A 162 7.68 -3.52 -0.38
N ILE A 163 8.08 -3.20 -1.61
CA ILE A 163 9.47 -2.97 -1.99
C ILE A 163 9.68 -1.46 -2.12
N CYS A 164 10.59 -0.93 -1.31
CA CYS A 164 11.02 0.46 -1.43
C CYS A 164 12.20 0.53 -2.41
N SER A 165 12.00 1.19 -3.56
CA SER A 165 13.06 1.36 -4.55
C SER A 165 13.98 2.52 -4.15
N PHE A 166 15.27 2.20 -4.01
CA PHE A 166 16.36 3.16 -3.85
C PHE A 166 17.29 3.09 -5.05
N HIS A 167 17.97 4.20 -5.36
CA HIS A 167 18.89 4.28 -6.49
C HIS A 167 19.97 3.18 -6.48
N TYR A 168 20.39 2.75 -5.29
CA TYR A 168 21.45 1.76 -5.10
C TYR A 168 21.07 0.31 -5.47
N ILE A 169 19.77 0.00 -5.61
CA ILE A 169 19.31 -1.39 -5.86
C ILE A 169 19.30 -1.74 -7.36
N ASN A 170 19.44 -0.75 -8.25
CA ASN A 170 19.50 -0.98 -9.70
C ASN A 170 20.91 -1.27 -10.24
N GLU A 171 21.94 -1.18 -9.40
CA GLU A 171 23.29 -1.64 -9.74
C GLU A 171 23.51 -3.01 -9.10
N SER A 172 23.32 -4.06 -9.92
CA SER A 172 23.76 -5.45 -9.75
C SER A 172 24.41 -5.81 -8.39
N CYS A 173 23.62 -6.32 -7.45
CA CYS A 173 24.17 -6.98 -6.26
C CYS A 173 23.81 -8.48 -6.28
N ASN A 174 24.59 -9.24 -7.04
CA ASN A 174 24.83 -10.66 -6.74
C ASN A 174 25.54 -10.70 -5.39
N ILE A 175 24.81 -11.05 -4.33
CA ILE A 175 25.42 -11.38 -3.05
C ILE A 175 25.33 -12.90 -2.93
N GLU A 176 26.38 -13.57 -3.40
CA GLU A 176 26.67 -14.95 -3.04
C GLU A 176 27.01 -14.98 -1.54
N TRP A 177 26.25 -15.76 -0.77
CA TRP A 177 26.62 -16.07 0.62
C TRP A 177 27.71 -17.13 0.60
N TYR A 178 28.88 -16.79 1.14
CA TYR A 178 29.95 -17.73 1.51
C TYR A 178 29.63 -18.43 2.84
#